data_AF-A0A5J6P8E2-F1
#
_entry.id   AF-A0A5J6P8E2-F1
#
_cell.length_a   1.000
_cell.length_b   1.000
_cell.length_c   1.000
_cell.angle_alpha   90.00
_cell.angle_beta   90.00
_cell.angle_gamma   90.00
#
_symmetry.space_group_name_H-M   'P 1'
#
loop_
_entity.id
_entity.type
_entity.pdbx_description
1 polymer ?
#
loop_
_entity_poly.entity_id
_entity_poly.type
_entity_poly.pdbx_seq_one_letter_code
_entity_poly.pdbx_strand_id
1 'polypeptide(L)'
;MREGLSLPQRLPLLLRLLVPQQWLRILFLGALGLLLSGFLLYGLFGWALAKFFIFMGTCFAILLPMLSLPSQLLSLVSCRPLRLLFNGRLWLFVFLLVYCVLLSVVAFCALIIIAKENIPASMLAHIFLLLSMIFCGSIWMSSRWAFGREAVFLFCAFWLGKHPQLLIDLSLRDCVCLLSLNWLMFGRWWFKWQPAKHHANLMFFKPTAAQQREIQQRAPLVLVSGHAKAWLGSRLLGAPDGWLRRAKEVLLLPLLLSVSLLPLSLLFPQFSWLFNIGVSGFLLLLTSGMGLAVLINFYRFLPMVWLTGVGKREQLFSVLWACFWRELSVGIAVIFTLLMLSEIVFDTWSGVKHWLVLLALVLVHQCLVFFLMAWIYQKGKSIFKYFWVGLILAQAWFAGLWATELVVNLPFDWQGISAHWLWMPEVILLLLLFKSVRQGFVRINLGRAP
;
A
#
# COMPACT_ATOMS: atom_id res chain seq x y z
N MET A 1 -22.90 37.12 17.43
CA MET A 1 -22.84 37.19 15.96
C MET A 1 -21.57 36.46 15.50
N ARG A 2 -21.70 35.25 14.93
CA ARG A 2 -20.57 34.55 14.32
C ARG A 2 -20.77 34.63 12.82
N GLU A 3 -20.01 35.49 12.14
CA GLU A 3 -19.87 35.41 10.69
C GLU A 3 -19.27 34.04 10.37
N GLY A 4 -20.13 33.08 10.05
CA GLY A 4 -19.70 31.79 9.57
C GLY A 4 -19.07 31.98 8.20
N LEU A 5 -17.78 31.65 8.06
CA LEU A 5 -17.03 31.58 6.78
C LEU A 5 -17.97 31.30 5.60
N SER A 6 -17.90 32.03 4.49
CA SER A 6 -18.77 31.75 3.34
C SER A 6 -18.46 30.36 2.75
N LEU A 7 -19.46 29.73 2.11
CA LEU A 7 -19.32 28.43 1.43
C LEU A 7 -18.05 28.31 0.53
N PRO A 8 -17.65 29.34 -0.26
CA PRO A 8 -16.42 29.32 -1.04
C PRO A 8 -15.12 29.34 -0.21
N GLN A 9 -15.15 29.77 1.05
CA GLN A 9 -13.99 29.73 1.95
C GLN A 9 -13.91 28.40 2.73
N ARG A 10 -15.06 27.73 2.93
CA ARG A 10 -15.15 26.45 3.67
C ARG A 10 -14.57 25.26 2.90
N LEU A 11 -14.89 25.17 1.61
CA LEU A 11 -14.45 24.07 0.74
C LEU A 11 -12.91 23.95 0.62
N PRO A 12 -12.15 25.03 0.32
CA PRO A 12 -10.69 24.94 0.24
C PRO A 12 -10.05 24.64 1.58
N LEU A 13 -10.64 25.10 2.69
CA LEU A 13 -10.13 24.80 4.03
C LEU A 13 -10.33 23.31 4.38
N LEU A 14 -11.49 22.74 4.05
CA LEU A 14 -11.80 21.32 4.27
C LEU A 14 -10.95 20.41 3.37
N LEU A 15 -10.75 20.78 2.10
CA LEU A 15 -9.80 20.10 1.19
C LEU A 15 -8.36 20.17 1.69
N ARG A 16 -7.93 21.33 2.21
CA ARG A 16 -6.60 21.48 2.81
C ARG A 16 -6.43 20.60 4.04
N LEU A 17 -7.49 20.40 4.82
CA LEU A 17 -7.50 19.53 6.01
C LEU A 17 -7.59 18.04 5.66
N LEU A 18 -8.24 17.66 4.56
CA LEU A 18 -8.34 16.28 4.08
C LEU A 18 -7.03 15.76 3.51
N VAL A 19 -6.22 16.64 2.91
CA VAL A 19 -4.88 16.30 2.45
C VAL A 19 -3.91 17.35 3.00
N PRO A 20 -3.53 17.26 4.30
CA PRO A 20 -2.74 18.31 4.93
C PRO A 20 -1.32 18.42 4.36
N GLN A 21 -0.80 17.34 3.79
CA GLN A 21 0.55 17.33 3.24
C GLN A 21 0.59 17.62 1.74
N GLN A 22 1.44 18.57 1.37
CA GLN A 22 1.68 18.98 -0.01
C GLN A 22 2.09 17.80 -0.91
N TRP A 23 2.91 16.87 -0.42
CA TRP A 23 3.37 15.72 -1.21
C TRP A 23 2.24 14.75 -1.57
N LEU A 24 1.31 14.49 -0.66
CA LEU A 24 0.16 13.63 -0.96
C LEU A 24 -0.79 14.29 -1.96
N ARG A 25 -0.88 15.63 -1.98
CA ARG A 25 -1.57 16.38 -3.05
C ARG A 25 -0.87 16.21 -4.38
N ILE A 26 0.46 16.33 -4.43
CA ILE A 26 1.25 16.12 -5.66
C ILE A 26 1.06 14.68 -6.17
N LEU A 27 1.05 13.68 -5.29
CA LEU A 27 0.82 12.29 -5.66
C LEU A 27 -0.59 12.06 -6.22
N PHE A 28 -1.61 12.62 -5.57
CA PHE A 28 -2.97 12.56 -6.07
C PHE A 28 -3.12 13.26 -7.43
N LEU A 29 -2.52 14.44 -7.60
CA LEU A 29 -2.46 15.15 -8.88
C LEU A 29 -1.68 14.37 -9.93
N GLY A 30 -0.60 13.68 -9.55
CA GLY A 30 0.17 12.81 -10.44
C GLY A 30 -0.64 11.60 -10.90
N ALA A 31 -1.37 10.95 -9.99
CA ALA A 31 -2.28 9.85 -10.31
C ALA A 31 -3.37 10.32 -11.28
N LEU A 32 -3.98 11.49 -11.02
CA LEU A 32 -4.97 12.09 -11.90
C LEU A 32 -4.38 12.50 -13.25
N GLY A 33 -3.15 13.01 -13.27
CA GLY A 33 -2.42 13.35 -14.49
C GLY A 33 -2.11 12.12 -15.36
N LEU A 34 -1.69 11.00 -14.75
CA LEU A 34 -1.54 9.71 -15.44
C LEU A 34 -2.87 9.21 -16.02
N LEU A 35 -3.95 9.39 -15.26
CA LEU A 35 -5.29 8.97 -15.67
C LEU A 35 -5.78 9.79 -16.87
N LEU A 36 -5.64 11.12 -16.80
CA LEU A 36 -6.00 12.04 -17.88
C LEU A 36 -5.14 11.84 -19.12
N SER A 37 -3.82 11.69 -18.97
CA SER A 37 -2.94 11.42 -20.10
C SER A 37 -3.25 10.07 -20.75
N GLY A 38 -3.57 9.05 -19.95
CA GLY A 38 -4.06 7.76 -20.44
C GLY A 38 -5.36 7.90 -21.26
N PHE A 39 -6.37 8.56 -20.71
CA PHE A 39 -7.64 8.79 -21.45
C PHE A 39 -7.42 9.60 -22.74
N LEU A 40 -6.60 10.65 -22.70
CA LEU A 40 -6.28 11.47 -23.87
C LEU A 40 -5.53 10.69 -24.94
N LEU A 41 -4.49 9.94 -24.56
CA LEU A 41 -3.70 9.14 -25.50
C LEU A 41 -4.54 8.02 -26.13
N TYR A 42 -5.44 7.42 -25.37
CA TYR A 42 -6.36 6.42 -25.89
C TYR A 42 -7.38 7.05 -26.84
N GLY A 43 -8.03 8.16 -26.44
CA GLY A 43 -9.06 8.82 -27.23
C GLY A 43 -8.55 9.44 -28.53
N LEU A 44 -7.30 9.92 -28.55
CA LEU A 44 -6.71 10.55 -29.73
C LEU A 44 -6.00 9.56 -30.67
N PHE A 45 -5.34 8.54 -30.11
CA PHE A 45 -4.43 7.70 -30.89
C PHE A 45 -4.70 6.19 -30.79
N GLY A 46 -5.60 5.75 -29.92
CA GLY A 46 -5.90 4.32 -29.73
C GLY A 46 -4.70 3.51 -29.21
N TRP A 47 -3.69 4.15 -28.61
CA TRP A 47 -2.44 3.50 -28.25
C TRP A 47 -2.63 2.44 -27.15
N ALA A 48 -2.09 1.24 -27.36
CA ALA A 48 -2.12 0.16 -26.36
C ALA A 48 -1.46 0.57 -25.04
N LEU A 49 -0.39 1.37 -25.11
CA LEU A 49 0.31 1.93 -23.95
C LEU A 49 -0.57 2.90 -23.13
N ALA A 50 -1.60 3.48 -23.73
CA ALA A 50 -2.58 4.30 -23.00
C ALA A 50 -3.41 3.48 -22.01
N LYS A 51 -3.72 2.21 -22.32
CA LYS A 51 -4.41 1.29 -21.41
C LYS A 51 -3.61 1.05 -20.12
N PHE A 52 -2.28 0.94 -20.24
CA PHE A 52 -1.38 0.85 -19.09
C PHE A 52 -1.49 2.07 -18.18
N PHE A 53 -1.45 3.29 -18.74
CA PHE A 53 -1.57 4.51 -17.96
C PHE A 53 -2.95 4.66 -17.29
N ILE A 54 -4.02 4.27 -17.98
CA ILE A 54 -5.37 4.25 -17.41
C ILE A 54 -5.44 3.25 -16.25
N PHE A 55 -4.92 2.03 -16.43
CA PHE A 55 -4.89 1.01 -15.37
C PHE A 55 -4.10 1.50 -14.14
N MET A 56 -2.86 1.95 -14.36
CA MET A 56 -1.99 2.48 -13.31
C MET A 56 -2.59 3.69 -12.60
N GLY A 57 -3.10 4.65 -13.36
CA GLY A 57 -3.76 5.84 -12.83
C GLY A 57 -4.96 5.47 -11.97
N THR A 58 -5.77 4.49 -12.39
CA THR A 58 -6.94 4.00 -11.65
C THR A 58 -6.52 3.28 -10.37
N CYS A 59 -5.52 2.41 -10.42
CA CYS A 59 -4.97 1.74 -9.23
C CYS A 59 -4.46 2.77 -8.21
N PHE A 60 -3.66 3.76 -8.63
CA PHE A 60 -3.17 4.80 -7.75
C PHE A 60 -4.30 5.69 -7.20
N ALA A 61 -5.27 6.05 -8.04
CA ALA A 61 -6.41 6.88 -7.66
C ALA A 61 -7.32 6.21 -6.63
N ILE A 62 -7.43 4.87 -6.65
CA ILE A 62 -8.19 4.10 -5.65
C ILE A 62 -7.34 3.90 -4.38
N LEU A 63 -6.11 3.44 -4.54
CA LEU A 63 -5.30 2.90 -3.44
C LEU A 63 -4.73 4.01 -2.54
N LEU A 64 -4.24 5.12 -3.10
CA LEU A 64 -3.72 6.26 -2.31
C LEU A 64 -4.76 6.78 -1.30
N PRO A 65 -5.99 7.16 -1.71
CA PRO A 65 -7.01 7.60 -0.79
C PRO A 65 -7.54 6.47 0.08
N MET A 66 -7.62 5.22 -0.40
CA MET A 66 -8.02 4.09 0.43
C MET A 66 -7.10 3.90 1.65
N LEU A 67 -5.80 4.17 1.51
CA LEU A 67 -4.84 4.14 2.61
C LEU A 67 -4.86 5.38 3.51
N SER A 68 -5.07 6.59 2.95
CA SER A 68 -4.93 7.84 3.71
C SER A 68 -6.24 8.44 4.22
N LEU A 69 -7.33 8.29 3.46
CA LEU A 69 -8.59 9.01 3.62
C LEU A 69 -9.41 8.47 4.80
N PRO A 70 -9.56 7.14 5.02
CA PRO A 70 -10.30 6.62 6.17
C PRO A 70 -9.78 7.13 7.52
N SER A 71 -8.46 7.03 7.74
CA SER A 71 -7.82 7.52 8.96
C SER A 71 -7.89 9.04 9.07
N GLN A 72 -7.87 9.76 7.95
CA GLN A 72 -7.98 11.22 7.95
C GLN A 72 -9.37 11.68 8.35
N LEU A 73 -10.41 11.07 7.78
CA LEU A 73 -11.79 11.38 8.12
C LEU A 73 -12.05 11.16 9.62
N LEU A 74 -11.58 10.03 10.17
CA LEU A 74 -11.69 9.76 11.62
C LEU A 74 -10.93 10.79 12.46
N SER A 75 -9.73 11.21 12.01
CA SER A 75 -8.95 12.22 12.72
C SER A 75 -9.66 13.57 12.73
N LEU A 76 -10.21 14.01 11.60
CA LEU A 76 -10.94 15.27 11.46
C LEU A 76 -12.24 15.27 12.26
N VAL A 77 -12.98 14.16 12.29
CA VAL A 77 -14.20 14.02 13.10
C VAL A 77 -13.89 14.01 14.61
N SER A 78 -12.73 13.48 15.01
CA SER A 78 -12.31 13.44 16.41
C SER A 78 -11.67 14.75 16.91
N CYS A 79 -11.38 15.71 16.02
CA CYS A 79 -10.84 17.02 16.38
C CYS A 79 -11.90 17.92 17.04
N ARG A 80 -11.65 18.35 18.28
CA ARG A 80 -12.53 19.29 19.02
C ARG A 80 -12.86 20.58 18.25
N PRO A 81 -11.91 21.26 17.57
CA PRO A 81 -12.21 22.49 16.84
C PRO A 81 -13.21 22.28 15.69
N LEU A 82 -13.09 21.15 14.97
CA LEU A 82 -13.99 20.79 13.87
C LEU A 82 -15.40 20.44 14.34
N ARG A 83 -15.52 19.88 15.55
CA ARG A 83 -16.81 19.64 16.22
C ARG A 83 -17.50 20.94 16.65
N LEU A 84 -16.71 21.97 16.98
CA LEU A 84 -17.20 23.28 17.43
C LEU A 84 -17.46 24.25 16.28
N LEU A 85 -16.82 24.05 15.12
CA LEU A 85 -16.90 24.97 14.00
C LEU A 85 -18.14 24.74 13.14
N PHE A 86 -18.55 23.50 12.82
CA PHE A 86 -19.68 23.25 11.90
C PHE A 86 -20.25 21.82 12.05
N ASN A 87 -21.34 21.51 11.34
CA ASN A 87 -21.80 20.14 11.02
C ASN A 87 -20.75 19.36 10.17
N GLY A 88 -19.47 19.35 10.57
CA GLY A 88 -18.35 18.77 9.83
C GLY A 88 -18.53 17.29 9.54
N ARG A 89 -19.25 16.55 10.40
CA ARG A 89 -19.61 15.15 10.15
C ARG A 89 -20.47 14.96 8.90
N LEU A 90 -21.44 15.85 8.67
CA LEU A 90 -22.30 15.81 7.49
C LEU A 90 -21.49 16.13 6.23
N TRP A 91 -20.68 17.18 6.27
CA TRP A 91 -19.82 17.54 5.14
C TRP A 91 -18.80 16.47 4.77
N LEU A 92 -18.17 15.84 5.77
CA LEU A 92 -17.24 14.73 5.55
C LEU A 92 -17.94 13.48 5.03
N PHE A 93 -19.19 13.22 5.45
CA PHE A 93 -20.02 12.14 4.94
C PHE A 93 -20.39 12.38 3.46
N VAL A 94 -20.88 13.58 3.12
CA VAL A 94 -21.22 13.96 1.75
C VAL A 94 -19.98 13.94 0.86
N PHE A 95 -18.84 14.44 1.36
CA PHE A 95 -17.58 14.35 0.64
C PHE A 95 -17.21 12.90 0.32
N LEU A 96 -17.27 11.99 1.30
CA LEU A 96 -16.97 10.58 1.07
C LEU A 96 -17.91 9.95 0.04
N LEU A 97 -19.20 10.28 0.09
CA LEU A 97 -20.21 9.80 -0.86
C LEU A 97 -19.88 10.25 -2.29
N VAL A 98 -19.72 11.56 -2.50
CA VAL A 98 -19.36 12.14 -3.81
C VAL A 98 -18.05 11.57 -4.30
N TYR A 99 -17.07 11.42 -3.40
CA TYR A 99 -15.77 10.85 -3.71
C TYR A 99 -15.88 9.41 -4.20
N CYS A 100 -16.67 8.56 -3.52
CA CYS A 100 -16.90 7.18 -3.95
C CYS A 100 -17.61 7.12 -5.31
N VAL A 101 -18.60 7.99 -5.56
CA VAL A 101 -19.28 8.07 -6.87
C VAL A 101 -18.28 8.41 -7.98
N LEU A 102 -17.47 9.47 -7.80
CA LEU A 102 -16.48 9.89 -8.79
C LEU A 102 -15.47 8.77 -9.09
N LEU A 103 -14.97 8.11 -8.05
CA LEU A 103 -14.02 7.01 -8.18
C LEU A 103 -14.64 5.81 -8.93
N SER A 104 -15.92 5.54 -8.70
CA SER A 104 -16.65 4.46 -9.36
C SER A 104 -16.86 4.73 -10.84
N VAL A 105 -17.17 5.99 -11.20
CA VAL A 105 -17.26 6.41 -12.60
C VAL A 105 -15.90 6.26 -13.29
N VAL A 106 -14.81 6.71 -12.66
CA VAL A 106 -13.46 6.57 -13.21
C VAL A 106 -13.10 5.10 -13.43
N ALA A 107 -13.34 4.24 -12.44
CA ALA A 107 -13.08 2.81 -12.53
C ALA A 107 -13.93 2.12 -13.60
N PHE A 108 -15.21 2.50 -13.75
CA PHE A 108 -16.07 2.00 -14.81
C PHE A 108 -15.60 2.42 -16.21
N CYS A 109 -15.24 3.69 -16.39
CA CYS A 109 -14.68 4.18 -17.65
C CYS A 109 -13.35 3.50 -17.99
N ALA A 110 -12.49 3.29 -16.99
CA ALA A 110 -11.24 2.55 -17.16
C ALA A 110 -11.52 1.12 -17.60
N LEU A 111 -12.48 0.44 -16.96
CA LEU A 111 -12.88 -0.92 -17.32
C LEU A 111 -13.43 -0.99 -18.75
N ILE A 112 -14.26 -0.04 -19.20
CA ILE A 112 -14.76 -0.03 -20.60
C ILE A 112 -13.61 0.04 -21.61
N ILE A 113 -12.56 0.80 -21.32
CA ILE A 113 -11.42 0.96 -22.23
C ILE A 113 -10.49 -0.25 -22.19
N ILE A 114 -10.33 -0.83 -21.01
CA ILE A 114 -9.42 -1.96 -20.78
C ILE A 114 -10.05 -3.27 -21.26
N ALA A 115 -11.32 -3.52 -20.94
CA ALA A 115 -12.04 -4.70 -21.36
C ALA A 115 -12.36 -4.64 -22.86
N LYS A 116 -12.19 -5.77 -23.55
CA LYS A 116 -12.53 -5.92 -24.97
C LYS A 116 -14.04 -6.13 -25.21
N GLU A 117 -14.81 -6.31 -24.13
CA GLU A 117 -16.23 -6.68 -24.17
C GLU A 117 -17.16 -5.51 -23.84
N ASN A 118 -18.42 -5.59 -24.32
CA ASN A 118 -19.47 -4.66 -23.96
C ASN A 118 -19.84 -4.83 -22.47
N ILE A 119 -19.26 -3.99 -21.62
CA ILE A 119 -19.58 -3.97 -20.20
C ILE A 119 -20.99 -3.39 -20.00
N PRO A 120 -21.91 -4.08 -19.31
CA PRO A 120 -23.25 -3.56 -19.06
C PRO A 120 -23.20 -2.33 -18.13
N ALA A 121 -24.09 -1.36 -18.36
CA ALA A 121 -24.18 -0.15 -17.53
C ALA A 121 -24.47 -0.45 -16.04
N SER A 122 -25.10 -1.60 -15.74
CA SER A 122 -25.29 -2.09 -14.38
C SER A 122 -23.98 -2.29 -13.63
N MET A 123 -22.86 -2.55 -14.31
CA MET A 123 -21.55 -2.74 -13.69
C MET A 123 -21.08 -1.50 -12.91
N LEU A 124 -21.52 -0.30 -13.28
CA LEU A 124 -21.25 0.92 -12.50
C LEU A 124 -21.81 0.82 -11.07
N ALA A 125 -23.02 0.27 -10.91
CA ALA A 125 -23.64 0.06 -9.60
C ALA A 125 -22.86 -0.97 -8.76
N HIS A 126 -22.34 -2.02 -9.39
CA HIS A 126 -21.51 -3.04 -8.73
C HIS A 126 -20.17 -2.47 -8.25
N ILE A 127 -19.48 -1.72 -9.12
CA ILE A 127 -18.24 -1.01 -8.78
C ILE A 127 -18.50 -0.02 -7.64
N PHE A 128 -19.62 0.69 -7.66
CA PHE A 128 -19.97 1.65 -6.62
C PHE A 128 -20.30 0.98 -5.29
N LEU A 129 -21.05 -0.13 -5.31
CA LEU A 129 -21.30 -0.95 -4.12
C LEU A 129 -19.98 -1.43 -3.52
N LEU A 130 -19.10 -1.96 -4.36
CA LEU A 130 -17.80 -2.46 -3.97
C LEU A 130 -16.94 -1.38 -3.29
N LEU A 131 -16.68 -0.27 -4.00
CA LEU A 131 -15.87 0.81 -3.45
C LEU A 131 -16.50 1.37 -2.16
N SER A 132 -17.82 1.50 -2.11
CA SER A 132 -18.53 1.93 -0.91
C SER A 132 -18.31 0.97 0.26
N MET A 133 -18.35 -0.35 0.06
CA MET A 133 -18.07 -1.35 1.10
C MET A 133 -16.62 -1.26 1.59
N ILE A 134 -15.66 -1.11 0.66
CA ILE A 134 -14.23 -0.96 1.02
C ILE A 134 -14.04 0.29 1.87
N PHE A 135 -14.53 1.45 1.44
CA PHE A 135 -14.34 2.71 2.17
C PHE A 135 -15.09 2.73 3.50
N CYS A 136 -16.36 2.34 3.53
CA CYS A 136 -17.15 2.30 4.76
C CYS A 136 -16.57 1.29 5.76
N GLY A 137 -16.23 0.08 5.31
CA GLY A 137 -15.58 -0.95 6.12
C GLY A 137 -14.22 -0.51 6.65
N SER A 138 -13.41 0.13 5.81
CA SER A 138 -12.08 0.63 6.20
C SER A 138 -12.17 1.71 7.27
N ILE A 139 -13.15 2.62 7.18
CA ILE A 139 -13.40 3.64 8.20
C ILE A 139 -13.90 2.99 9.50
N TRP A 140 -14.84 2.06 9.39
CA TRP A 140 -15.37 1.35 10.55
C TRP A 140 -14.28 0.57 11.30
N MET A 141 -13.46 -0.19 10.58
CA MET A 141 -12.35 -0.95 11.17
C MET A 141 -11.23 -0.05 11.69
N SER A 142 -10.89 1.03 10.99
CA SER A 142 -9.89 2.01 11.44
C SER A 142 -10.31 2.75 12.72
N SER A 143 -11.61 2.82 13.01
CA SER A 143 -12.12 3.40 14.25
C SER A 143 -11.78 2.54 15.48
N ARG A 144 -11.50 1.24 15.28
CA ARG A 144 -11.18 0.29 16.35
C ARG A 144 -9.71 -0.09 16.35
N TRP A 145 -9.15 -0.37 15.17
CA TRP A 145 -7.79 -0.88 15.00
C TRP A 145 -7.01 -0.03 14.00
N ALA A 146 -5.81 0.42 14.37
CA ALA A 146 -4.99 1.30 13.53
C ALA A 146 -4.58 0.69 12.18
N PHE A 147 -4.53 -0.65 12.11
CA PHE A 147 -4.21 -1.45 10.91
C PHE A 147 -5.43 -2.17 10.33
N GLY A 148 -6.64 -1.82 10.78
CA GLY A 148 -7.87 -2.48 10.34
C GLY A 148 -8.22 -2.21 8.88
N ARG A 149 -7.73 -1.10 8.29
CA ARG A 149 -7.96 -0.75 6.87
C ARG A 149 -7.27 -1.70 5.91
N GLU A 150 -6.02 -2.10 6.20
CA GLU A 150 -5.29 -3.03 5.34
C GLU A 150 -5.98 -4.40 5.34
N ALA A 151 -6.46 -4.85 6.51
CA ALA A 151 -7.22 -6.09 6.63
C ALA A 151 -8.56 -6.04 5.87
N VAL A 152 -9.28 -4.91 5.87
CA VAL A 152 -10.54 -4.77 5.09
C VAL A 152 -10.27 -4.78 3.59
N PHE A 153 -9.21 -4.09 3.13
CA PHE A 153 -8.83 -4.15 1.72
C PHE A 153 -8.56 -5.59 1.27
N LEU A 154 -7.74 -6.29 2.04
CA LEU A 154 -7.37 -7.67 1.76
C LEU A 154 -8.59 -8.59 1.83
N PHE A 155 -9.46 -8.40 2.82
CA PHE A 155 -10.70 -9.15 2.93
C PHE A 155 -11.64 -8.87 1.77
N CYS A 156 -11.83 -7.62 1.36
CA CYS A 156 -12.65 -7.28 0.20
C CYS A 156 -12.05 -7.88 -1.07
N ALA A 157 -10.76 -7.65 -1.34
CA ALA A 157 -10.07 -8.22 -2.50
C ALA A 157 -10.16 -9.75 -2.54
N PHE A 158 -9.98 -10.41 -1.38
CA PHE A 158 -10.10 -11.86 -1.23
C PHE A 158 -11.55 -12.36 -1.39
N TRP A 159 -12.52 -11.69 -0.77
CA TRP A 159 -13.93 -12.08 -0.79
C TRP A 159 -14.57 -11.91 -2.18
N LEU A 160 -14.20 -10.84 -2.87
CA LEU A 160 -14.63 -10.56 -4.25
C LEU A 160 -13.91 -11.44 -5.25
N GLY A 161 -12.63 -11.74 -5.00
CA GLY A 161 -11.91 -12.77 -5.72
C GLY A 161 -12.61 -14.13 -5.57
N LYS A 162 -13.10 -14.46 -4.37
CA LYS A 162 -13.78 -15.73 -4.09
C LYS A 162 -15.17 -15.85 -4.77
N HIS A 163 -15.85 -14.74 -5.01
CA HIS A 163 -17.20 -14.75 -5.56
C HIS A 163 -17.47 -13.59 -6.53
N PRO A 164 -16.76 -13.48 -7.66
CA PRO A 164 -17.03 -12.45 -8.66
C PRO A 164 -18.46 -12.60 -9.21
N GLN A 165 -18.93 -13.85 -9.33
CA GLN A 165 -20.29 -14.21 -9.72
C GLN A 165 -21.34 -13.67 -8.74
N LEU A 166 -21.10 -13.61 -7.43
CA LEU A 166 -22.07 -13.01 -6.50
C LEU A 166 -22.28 -11.52 -6.76
N LEU A 167 -21.32 -10.81 -7.33
CA LEU A 167 -21.57 -9.45 -7.81
C LEU A 167 -22.26 -9.48 -9.17
N ILE A 168 -21.82 -10.32 -10.09
CA ILE A 168 -22.36 -10.36 -11.46
C ILE A 168 -23.82 -10.84 -11.49
N ASP A 169 -24.20 -11.74 -10.59
CA ASP A 169 -25.53 -12.35 -10.46
C ASP A 169 -26.52 -11.45 -9.69
N LEU A 170 -26.03 -10.39 -9.02
CA LEU A 170 -26.91 -9.42 -8.38
C LEU A 170 -27.67 -8.66 -9.45
N SER A 171 -29.00 -8.70 -9.36
CA SER A 171 -29.81 -7.82 -10.18
C SER A 171 -29.50 -6.36 -9.82
N LEU A 172 -29.68 -5.44 -10.78
CA LEU A 172 -29.48 -4.00 -10.54
C LEU A 172 -30.28 -3.52 -9.31
N ARG A 173 -31.49 -4.07 -9.11
CA ARG A 173 -32.35 -3.79 -7.97
C ARG A 173 -31.70 -4.19 -6.65
N ASP A 174 -31.12 -5.38 -6.59
CA ASP A 174 -30.46 -5.89 -5.38
C ASP A 174 -29.21 -5.07 -5.05
N CYS A 175 -28.44 -4.69 -6.08
CA CYS A 175 -27.30 -3.80 -5.93
C CYS A 175 -27.68 -2.43 -5.36
N VAL A 176 -28.74 -1.80 -5.88
CA VAL A 176 -29.24 -0.51 -5.35
C VAL A 176 -29.74 -0.67 -3.91
N CYS A 177 -30.41 -1.78 -3.59
CA CYS A 177 -30.88 -2.08 -2.24
C CYS A 177 -29.72 -2.22 -1.25
N LEU A 178 -28.72 -3.04 -1.58
CA LEU A 178 -27.52 -3.26 -0.76
C LEU A 178 -26.69 -1.98 -0.60
N LEU A 179 -26.58 -1.18 -1.66
CA LEU A 179 -25.89 0.09 -1.61
C LEU A 179 -26.58 1.07 -0.66
N SER A 180 -27.92 1.17 -0.78
CA SER A 180 -28.73 1.99 0.11
C SER A 180 -28.57 1.53 1.57
N LEU A 181 -28.64 0.22 1.81
CA LEU A 181 -28.48 -0.37 3.14
C LEU A 181 -27.08 -0.11 3.73
N ASN A 182 -26.02 -0.27 2.92
CA ASN A 182 -24.64 0.00 3.34
C ASN A 182 -24.48 1.46 3.80
N TRP A 183 -24.90 2.42 2.98
CA TRP A 183 -24.80 3.85 3.32
C TRP A 183 -25.72 4.27 4.47
N LEU A 184 -26.91 3.67 4.60
CA LEU A 184 -27.81 3.92 5.74
C LEU A 184 -27.22 3.40 7.06
N MET A 185 -26.71 2.16 7.07
CA MET A 185 -26.05 1.57 8.23
C MET A 185 -24.80 2.38 8.61
N PHE A 186 -23.96 2.68 7.62
CA PHE A 186 -22.77 3.49 7.82
C PHE A 186 -23.12 4.89 8.31
N GLY A 187 -24.12 5.56 7.73
CA GLY A 187 -24.59 6.88 8.18
C GLY A 187 -25.10 6.85 9.62
N ARG A 188 -25.97 5.89 9.97
CA ARG A 188 -26.48 5.73 11.33
C ARG A 188 -25.35 5.53 12.34
N TRP A 189 -24.35 4.73 12.00
CA TRP A 189 -23.16 4.56 12.82
C TRP A 189 -22.32 5.84 12.87
N TRP A 190 -22.00 6.45 11.73
CA TRP A 190 -21.12 7.62 11.59
C TRP A 190 -21.60 8.82 12.41
N PHE A 191 -22.90 9.11 12.36
CA PHE A 191 -23.47 10.23 13.10
C PHE A 191 -23.56 9.95 14.61
N LYS A 192 -23.79 8.69 15.01
CA LYS A 192 -23.88 8.29 16.44
C LYS A 192 -22.52 8.01 17.08
N TRP A 193 -21.52 7.65 16.29
CA TRP A 193 -20.21 7.25 16.79
C TRP A 193 -19.53 8.42 17.51
N GLN A 194 -19.08 8.20 18.75
CA GLN A 194 -18.35 9.20 19.53
C GLN A 194 -16.95 8.66 19.86
N PRO A 195 -15.88 9.34 19.42
CA PRO A 195 -14.53 8.89 19.70
C PRO A 195 -14.20 9.10 21.19
N ALA A 196 -13.80 8.03 21.88
CA ALA A 196 -13.36 8.10 23.28
C ALA A 196 -12.00 8.80 23.43
N LYS A 197 -11.15 8.74 22.39
CA LYS A 197 -9.83 9.40 22.32
C LYS A 197 -9.65 10.01 20.93
N HIS A 198 -8.77 11.01 20.82
CA HIS A 198 -8.44 11.61 19.52
C HIS A 198 -7.76 10.57 18.62
N HIS A 199 -8.39 10.29 17.47
CA HIS A 199 -7.86 9.36 16.47
C HIS A 199 -6.79 10.08 15.67
N ALA A 200 -5.56 9.63 15.87
CA ALA A 200 -4.40 10.04 15.13
C ALA A 200 -4.43 9.43 13.73
N ASN A 201 -4.37 10.25 12.68
CA ASN A 201 -3.95 9.72 11.39
C ASN A 201 -2.42 9.54 11.39
N LEU A 202 -1.96 8.32 11.68
CA LEU A 202 -0.53 7.96 11.70
C LEU A 202 0.20 8.32 10.41
N MET A 203 -0.53 8.39 9.29
CA MET A 203 -0.04 8.84 7.98
C MET A 203 0.17 10.35 7.87
N PHE A 204 -0.10 11.16 8.90
CA PHE A 204 0.14 12.62 8.85
C PHE A 204 0.87 13.17 10.08
N PHE A 205 1.34 12.30 10.99
CA PHE A 205 2.10 12.75 12.16
C PHE A 205 3.48 13.29 11.78
N LYS A 206 3.92 14.29 12.55
CA LYS A 206 5.35 14.59 12.65
C LYS A 206 6.06 13.34 13.22
N PRO A 207 7.21 12.94 12.65
CA PRO A 207 7.86 11.66 12.97
C PRO A 207 8.13 11.45 14.47
N THR A 208 8.39 12.52 15.22
CA THR A 208 8.61 12.51 16.68
C THR A 208 7.38 12.13 17.52
N ALA A 209 6.17 12.54 17.13
CA ALA A 209 4.94 12.24 17.87
C ALA A 209 4.35 10.87 17.51
N ALA A 210 4.55 10.41 16.26
CA ALA A 210 4.27 9.02 15.86
C ALA A 210 5.18 8.05 16.63
N GLN A 211 6.46 8.41 16.77
CA GLN A 211 7.47 7.66 17.49
C GLN A 211 7.14 7.45 18.97
N GLN A 212 6.70 8.49 19.67
CA GLN A 212 6.30 8.35 21.09
C GLN A 212 5.09 7.43 21.27
N ARG A 213 4.09 7.52 20.39
CA ARG A 213 2.91 6.64 20.46
C ARG A 213 3.22 5.20 20.07
N GLU A 214 4.08 4.99 19.08
CA GLU A 214 4.49 3.66 18.66
C GLU A 214 5.31 2.96 19.76
N ILE A 215 6.22 3.68 20.43
CA ILE A 215 6.95 3.18 21.60
C ILE A 215 6.00 2.83 22.75
N GLN A 216 4.97 3.65 22.97
CA GLN A 216 3.94 3.38 23.98
C GLN A 216 3.02 2.20 23.62
N GLN A 217 2.76 1.95 22.34
CA GLN A 217 1.88 0.88 21.85
C GLN A 217 2.60 -0.46 21.65
N ARG A 218 3.92 -0.48 21.47
CA ARG A 218 4.74 -1.71 21.34
C ARG A 218 4.95 -2.45 22.68
N ALA A 219 4.40 -1.94 23.79
CA ALA A 219 4.80 -2.33 25.14
C ALA A 219 4.24 -3.66 25.70
N PRO A 220 3.34 -4.41 25.02
CA PRO A 220 3.32 -5.86 25.31
C PRO A 220 2.80 -6.71 24.13
N LEU A 221 3.61 -6.94 23.10
CA LEU A 221 3.45 -8.16 22.29
C LEU A 221 4.56 -9.13 22.72
N VAL A 222 4.25 -9.93 23.75
CA VAL A 222 5.13 -10.97 24.34
C VAL A 222 5.75 -11.89 23.27
N LEU A 223 5.08 -12.02 22.13
CA LEU A 223 5.49 -12.78 20.95
C LEU A 223 6.75 -12.25 20.22
N VAL A 224 7.14 -10.98 20.42
CA VAL A 224 8.31 -10.35 19.75
C VAL A 224 9.52 -10.19 20.69
N SER A 225 9.46 -10.79 21.88
CA SER A 225 10.58 -10.78 22.83
C SER A 225 11.81 -11.50 22.27
N GLY A 226 12.98 -10.89 22.44
CA GLY A 226 14.27 -11.42 22.00
C GLY A 226 15.44 -10.68 22.63
N HIS A 227 16.64 -11.27 22.53
CA HIS A 227 17.88 -10.69 23.04
C HIS A 227 18.69 -10.05 21.90
N ALA A 228 19.31 -8.90 22.18
CA ALA A 228 20.25 -8.29 21.25
C ALA A 228 21.52 -9.14 21.17
N LYS A 229 21.90 -9.55 19.96
CA LYS A 229 23.14 -10.29 19.66
C LYS A 229 24.26 -9.36 19.23
N ALA A 230 23.96 -8.29 18.49
CA ALA A 230 24.94 -7.26 18.14
C ALA A 230 24.41 -5.85 18.45
N TRP A 231 25.27 -5.02 19.03
CA TRP A 231 24.94 -3.62 19.35
C TRP A 231 24.51 -2.83 18.10
N LEU A 232 25.25 -2.96 17.00
CA LEU A 232 24.99 -2.21 15.77
C LEU A 232 23.68 -2.65 15.09
N GLY A 233 23.47 -3.96 14.96
CA GLY A 233 22.27 -4.52 14.33
C GLY A 233 21.01 -4.20 15.12
N SER A 234 21.05 -4.37 16.44
CA SER A 234 19.91 -4.07 17.31
C SER A 234 19.56 -2.57 17.34
N ARG A 235 20.57 -1.69 17.28
CA ARG A 235 20.35 -0.24 17.17
C ARG A 235 19.77 0.18 15.83
N LEU A 236 20.28 -0.36 14.71
CA LEU A 236 19.73 -0.07 13.37
C LEU A 236 18.28 -0.57 13.21
N LEU A 237 17.95 -1.72 13.79
CA LEU A 237 16.59 -2.28 13.75
C LEU A 237 15.65 -1.65 14.79
N GLY A 238 16.20 -0.97 15.79
CA GLY A 238 15.45 -0.46 16.95
C GLY A 238 14.84 -1.57 17.81
N ALA A 239 15.35 -2.80 17.72
CA ALA A 239 14.82 -3.99 18.37
C ALA A 239 15.83 -5.17 18.30
N PRO A 240 15.63 -6.29 19.03
CA PRO A 240 16.62 -7.37 19.14
C PRO A 240 16.98 -8.02 17.80
N ASP A 241 18.26 -8.20 17.45
CA ASP A 241 18.70 -8.68 16.12
C ASP A 241 18.94 -10.20 16.04
N GLY A 242 18.38 -10.97 16.97
CA GLY A 242 18.55 -12.42 17.08
C GLY A 242 17.73 -13.24 16.06
N TRP A 243 18.31 -14.34 15.59
CA TRP A 243 17.69 -15.32 14.67
C TRP A 243 16.30 -15.81 15.11
N LEU A 244 16.10 -16.06 16.41
CA LEU A 244 14.81 -16.52 16.93
C LEU A 244 13.70 -15.47 16.74
N ARG A 245 14.02 -14.19 16.95
CA ARG A 245 13.05 -13.11 16.70
C ARG A 245 12.78 -12.97 15.20
N ARG A 246 13.82 -13.03 14.36
CA ARG A 246 13.65 -13.03 12.90
C ARG A 246 12.74 -14.17 12.46
N ALA A 247 13.00 -15.39 12.94
CA ALA A 247 12.15 -16.54 12.64
C ALA A 247 10.70 -16.27 13.07
N LYS A 248 10.47 -15.72 14.26
CA LYS A 248 9.11 -15.35 14.69
C LYS A 248 8.47 -14.29 13.81
N GLU A 249 9.16 -13.20 13.46
CA GLU A 249 8.60 -12.13 12.63
C GLU A 249 8.36 -12.57 11.19
N VAL A 250 9.28 -13.37 10.64
CA VAL A 250 9.23 -13.88 9.26
C VAL A 250 8.26 -15.05 9.11
N LEU A 251 8.11 -15.92 10.11
CA LEU A 251 7.22 -17.08 10.03
C LEU A 251 5.80 -16.75 10.47
N LEU A 252 5.59 -15.90 11.48
CA LEU A 252 4.26 -15.73 12.08
C LEU A 252 3.23 -15.17 11.10
N LEU A 253 3.59 -14.15 10.31
CA LEU A 253 2.65 -13.49 9.41
C LEU A 253 2.31 -14.36 8.18
N PRO A 254 3.28 -14.99 7.49
CA PRO A 254 2.97 -15.94 6.42
C PRO A 254 2.29 -17.20 6.94
N LEU A 255 2.68 -17.73 8.11
CA LEU A 255 2.09 -18.96 8.68
C LEU A 255 0.67 -18.74 9.18
N LEU A 256 0.35 -17.61 9.81
CA LEU A 256 -1.04 -17.24 10.14
C LEU A 256 -1.91 -17.16 8.88
N LEU A 257 -1.35 -16.64 7.79
CA LEU A 257 -2.05 -16.61 6.51
C LEU A 257 -2.23 -18.02 5.94
N SER A 258 -1.16 -18.81 5.83
CA SER A 258 -1.22 -20.17 5.32
C SER A 258 -2.20 -21.03 6.12
N VAL A 259 -2.19 -20.94 7.45
CA VAL A 259 -3.10 -21.71 8.32
C VAL A 259 -4.55 -21.23 8.22
N SER A 260 -4.80 -19.93 8.01
CA SER A 260 -6.18 -19.44 7.84
C SER A 260 -6.74 -19.71 6.44
N LEU A 261 -5.87 -19.74 5.44
CA LEU A 261 -6.25 -19.79 4.04
C LEU A 261 -6.26 -21.25 3.50
N LEU A 262 -5.29 -22.11 3.83
CA LEU A 262 -5.21 -23.51 3.33
C LEU A 262 -6.46 -24.37 3.66
N PRO A 263 -7.04 -24.31 4.87
CA PRO A 263 -8.27 -25.04 5.16
C PRO A 263 -9.44 -24.52 4.32
N LEU A 264 -9.50 -23.21 4.06
CA LEU A 264 -10.53 -22.61 3.22
C LEU A 264 -10.41 -23.05 1.76
N SER A 265 -9.21 -23.22 1.22
CA SER A 265 -9.04 -23.70 -0.15
C SER A 265 -9.38 -25.19 -0.32
N LEU A 266 -9.14 -26.00 0.71
CA LEU A 266 -9.52 -27.43 0.71
C LEU A 266 -11.03 -27.63 0.84
N LEU A 267 -11.72 -26.75 1.58
CA LEU A 267 -13.17 -26.79 1.72
C LEU A 267 -13.92 -26.32 0.46
N PHE A 268 -13.27 -25.56 -0.44
CA PHE A 268 -13.88 -24.98 -1.62
C PHE A 268 -12.98 -25.11 -2.88
N PRO A 269 -12.77 -26.33 -3.40
CA PRO A 269 -11.78 -26.62 -4.44
C PRO A 269 -12.02 -25.90 -5.78
N GLN A 270 -13.28 -25.55 -6.09
CA GLN A 270 -13.65 -24.79 -7.29
C GLN A 270 -13.10 -23.35 -7.37
N PHE A 271 -12.51 -22.85 -6.27
CA PHE A 271 -11.93 -21.51 -6.18
C PHE A 271 -10.44 -21.51 -5.83
N SER A 272 -9.79 -22.68 -5.91
CA SER A 272 -8.35 -22.86 -5.65
C SER A 272 -7.46 -21.94 -6.48
N TRP A 273 -7.83 -21.65 -7.73
CA TRP A 273 -7.08 -20.77 -8.63
C TRP A 273 -7.08 -19.29 -8.18
N LEU A 274 -8.23 -18.74 -7.82
CA LEU A 274 -8.38 -17.37 -7.28
C LEU A 274 -7.69 -17.22 -5.93
N PHE A 275 -7.76 -18.27 -5.13
CA PHE A 275 -7.09 -18.37 -3.86
C PHE A 275 -5.56 -18.36 -4.04
N ASN A 276 -5.04 -19.11 -5.01
CA ASN A 276 -3.62 -19.12 -5.33
C ASN A 276 -3.16 -17.73 -5.85
N ILE A 277 -3.95 -17.08 -6.71
CA ILE A 277 -3.68 -15.71 -7.17
C ILE A 277 -3.65 -14.70 -6.01
N GLY A 278 -4.63 -14.74 -5.12
CA GLY A 278 -4.73 -13.82 -3.98
C GLY A 278 -3.59 -14.02 -2.98
N VAL A 279 -3.28 -15.29 -2.66
CA VAL A 279 -2.15 -15.65 -1.79
C VAL A 279 -0.83 -15.26 -2.42
N SER A 280 -0.64 -15.57 -3.70
CA SER A 280 0.61 -15.30 -4.41
C SER A 280 0.87 -13.81 -4.56
N GLY A 281 -0.14 -13.04 -4.97
CA GLY A 281 -0.07 -11.59 -5.06
C GLY A 281 0.22 -10.93 -3.70
N PHE A 282 -0.42 -11.41 -2.63
CA PHE A 282 -0.19 -10.89 -1.29
C PHE A 282 1.22 -11.20 -0.77
N LEU A 283 1.68 -12.45 -0.91
CA LEU A 283 3.01 -12.87 -0.51
C LEU A 283 4.09 -12.06 -1.25
N LEU A 284 3.89 -11.78 -2.54
CA LEU A 284 4.79 -10.91 -3.31
C LEU A 284 4.79 -9.46 -2.82
N LEU A 285 3.62 -8.87 -2.54
CA LEU A 285 3.54 -7.54 -1.93
C LEU A 285 4.22 -7.48 -0.56
N LEU A 286 4.13 -8.57 0.20
CA LEU A 286 4.75 -8.69 1.52
C LEU A 286 6.28 -8.66 1.42
N THR A 287 6.88 -9.22 0.36
CA THR A 287 8.34 -9.06 0.13
C THR A 287 8.72 -7.57 0.04
N SER A 288 7.99 -6.78 -0.75
CA SER A 288 8.24 -5.35 -0.90
C SER A 288 7.99 -4.58 0.40
N GLY A 289 6.94 -4.95 1.15
CA GLY A 289 6.63 -4.35 2.45
C GLY A 289 7.70 -4.62 3.51
N MET A 290 8.26 -5.82 3.56
CA MET A 290 9.35 -6.18 4.46
C MET A 290 10.61 -5.32 4.21
N GLY A 291 11.02 -5.18 2.95
CA GLY A 291 12.17 -4.35 2.60
C GLY A 291 11.98 -2.88 2.98
N LEU A 292 10.79 -2.34 2.71
CA LEU A 292 10.41 -0.99 3.11
C LEU A 292 10.46 -0.81 4.63
N ALA A 293 9.91 -1.74 5.41
CA ALA A 293 9.87 -1.69 6.87
C ALA A 293 11.27 -1.72 7.49
N VAL A 294 12.16 -2.59 6.98
CA VAL A 294 13.57 -2.66 7.44
C VAL A 294 14.28 -1.33 7.18
N LEU A 295 14.13 -0.77 5.98
CA LEU A 295 14.80 0.47 5.59
C LEU A 295 14.31 1.68 6.39
N ILE A 296 13.01 1.77 6.65
CA ILE A 296 12.46 2.84 7.49
C ILE A 296 13.12 2.84 8.88
N ASN A 297 13.29 1.66 9.49
CA ASN A 297 13.98 1.56 10.78
C ASN A 297 15.46 1.91 10.66
N PHE A 298 16.16 1.40 9.65
CA PHE A 298 17.58 1.71 9.43
C PHE A 298 17.83 3.21 9.33
N TYR A 299 17.11 3.91 8.45
CA TYR A 299 17.30 5.35 8.24
C TYR A 299 16.80 6.20 9.41
N ARG A 300 15.85 5.70 10.20
CA ARG A 300 15.40 6.32 11.45
C ARG A 300 16.48 6.31 12.52
N PHE A 301 17.19 5.20 12.69
CA PHE A 301 18.22 5.05 13.73
C PHE A 301 19.64 5.38 13.23
N LEU A 302 19.81 5.61 11.93
CA LEU A 302 21.10 5.91 11.33
C LEU A 302 21.84 7.11 11.94
N PRO A 303 21.19 8.25 12.26
CA PRO A 303 21.89 9.37 12.89
C PRO A 303 22.48 8.99 14.24
N MET A 304 21.76 8.22 15.05
CA MET A 304 22.23 7.76 16.36
C MET A 304 23.43 6.82 16.20
N VAL A 305 23.33 5.85 15.29
CA VAL A 305 24.43 4.91 15.00
C VAL A 305 25.66 5.64 14.48
N TRP A 306 25.48 6.66 13.66
CA TRP A 306 26.58 7.45 13.17
C TRP A 306 27.20 8.32 14.28
N LEU A 307 26.41 8.99 15.12
CA LEU A 307 26.96 9.81 16.21
C LEU A 307 27.68 9.00 17.30
N THR A 308 27.27 7.74 17.52
CA THR A 308 27.78 6.89 18.61
C THR A 308 28.72 5.77 18.14
N GLY A 309 28.89 5.60 16.83
CA GLY A 309 29.72 4.54 16.26
C GLY A 309 31.22 4.91 16.23
N VAL A 310 32.07 3.99 16.69
CA VAL A 310 33.55 4.13 16.70
C VAL A 310 34.18 3.85 15.32
N GLY A 311 33.41 3.34 14.36
CA GLY A 311 33.91 2.91 13.04
C GLY A 311 34.09 4.01 11.98
N LYS A 312 34.84 3.70 10.92
CA LYS A 312 35.01 4.60 9.76
C LYS A 312 33.66 4.84 9.07
N ARG A 313 33.29 6.11 8.93
CA ARG A 313 32.01 6.55 8.34
C ARG A 313 31.79 6.05 6.91
N GLU A 314 32.88 5.86 6.16
CA GLU A 314 32.88 5.30 4.80
C GLU A 314 32.36 3.86 4.73
N GLN A 315 32.48 3.09 5.81
CA GLN A 315 32.04 1.70 5.89
C GLN A 315 30.55 1.57 6.28
N LEU A 316 29.90 2.66 6.69
CA LEU A 316 28.51 2.62 7.16
C LEU A 316 27.55 2.14 6.04
N PHE A 317 27.83 2.52 4.78
CA PHE A 317 27.03 2.09 3.63
C PHE A 317 27.14 0.58 3.38
N SER A 318 28.36 0.01 3.38
CA SER A 318 28.55 -1.42 3.16
C SER A 318 27.94 -2.25 4.29
N VAL A 319 28.02 -1.76 5.53
CA VAL A 319 27.38 -2.41 6.67
C VAL A 319 25.86 -2.35 6.58
N LEU A 320 25.27 -1.21 6.21
CA LEU A 320 23.83 -1.10 5.97
C LEU A 320 23.36 -2.06 4.88
N TRP A 321 24.09 -2.14 3.77
CA TRP A 321 23.79 -3.04 2.67
C TRP A 321 23.84 -4.51 3.10
N ALA A 322 24.90 -4.93 3.80
CA ALA A 322 25.04 -6.29 4.30
C ALA A 322 23.94 -6.63 5.33
N CYS A 323 23.66 -5.72 6.27
CA CYS A 323 22.56 -5.89 7.23
C CYS A 323 21.21 -5.99 6.52
N PHE A 324 20.95 -5.17 5.50
CA PHE A 324 19.69 -5.20 4.74
C PHE A 324 19.45 -6.58 4.13
N TRP A 325 20.42 -7.11 3.38
CA TRP A 325 20.31 -8.44 2.77
C TRP A 325 20.20 -9.57 3.80
N ARG A 326 20.88 -9.43 4.93
CA ARG A 326 20.78 -10.40 6.02
C ARG A 326 19.38 -10.47 6.61
N GLU A 327 18.70 -9.34 6.77
CA GLU A 327 17.32 -9.30 7.27
C GLU A 327 16.31 -9.76 6.20
N LEU A 328 16.54 -9.41 4.95
CA LEU A 328 15.59 -9.62 3.86
C LEU A 328 15.64 -11.04 3.26
N SER A 329 16.83 -11.62 3.11
CA SER A 329 17.05 -12.89 2.40
C SER A 329 16.26 -14.06 2.99
N VAL A 330 16.20 -14.16 4.32
CA VAL A 330 15.44 -15.19 5.03
C VAL A 330 13.94 -15.03 4.76
N GLY A 331 13.44 -13.79 4.77
CA GLY A 331 12.06 -13.47 4.44
C GLY A 331 11.69 -13.88 3.03
N ILE A 332 12.51 -13.47 2.06
CA ILE A 332 12.32 -13.82 0.65
C ILE A 332 12.34 -15.34 0.48
N ALA A 333 13.31 -16.04 1.06
CA ALA A 333 13.42 -17.49 0.94
C ALA A 333 12.17 -18.22 1.49
N VAL A 334 11.69 -17.82 2.68
CA VAL A 334 10.46 -18.38 3.26
C VAL A 334 9.25 -18.10 2.37
N ILE A 335 9.09 -16.86 1.90
CA ILE A 335 7.98 -16.47 1.05
C ILE A 335 7.98 -17.25 -0.28
N PHE A 336 9.12 -17.35 -0.95
CA PHE A 336 9.26 -18.14 -2.18
C PHE A 336 9.01 -19.63 -1.95
N THR A 337 9.44 -20.16 -0.80
CA THR A 337 9.15 -21.56 -0.44
C THR A 337 7.66 -21.78 -0.27
N LEU A 338 6.96 -20.88 0.43
CA LEU A 338 5.51 -20.95 0.60
C LEU A 338 4.75 -20.79 -0.72
N LEU A 339 5.21 -19.89 -1.58
CA LEU A 339 4.66 -19.66 -2.93
C LEU A 339 4.77 -20.92 -3.81
N MET A 340 5.95 -21.53 -3.86
CA MET A 340 6.17 -22.78 -4.60
C MET A 340 5.35 -23.93 -4.01
N LEU A 341 5.32 -24.07 -2.68
CA LEU A 341 4.50 -25.07 -2.00
C LEU A 341 3.01 -24.88 -2.32
N SER A 342 2.50 -23.64 -2.35
CA SER A 342 1.11 -23.40 -2.71
C SER A 342 0.81 -23.82 -4.14
N GLU A 343 1.65 -23.48 -5.12
CA GLU A 343 1.42 -23.94 -6.51
C GLU A 343 1.45 -25.47 -6.64
N ILE A 344 2.36 -26.15 -5.93
CA ILE A 344 2.44 -27.61 -5.95
C ILE A 344 1.18 -28.23 -5.32
N VAL A 345 0.69 -27.70 -4.19
CA VAL A 345 -0.51 -28.20 -3.52
C VAL A 345 -1.77 -28.00 -4.37
N PHE A 346 -1.82 -26.95 -5.18
CA PHE A 346 -2.97 -26.64 -6.05
C PHE A 346 -2.82 -27.14 -7.49
N ASP A 347 -1.75 -27.89 -7.81
CA ASP A 347 -1.46 -28.41 -9.15
C ASP A 347 -1.44 -27.31 -10.24
N THR A 348 -0.96 -26.12 -9.89
CA THR A 348 -0.83 -24.97 -10.79
C THR A 348 0.64 -24.61 -11.00
N TRP A 349 1.51 -25.60 -11.16
CA TRP A 349 2.95 -25.39 -11.24
C TRP A 349 3.34 -24.59 -12.49
N SER A 350 3.84 -23.37 -12.28
CA SER A 350 4.23 -22.44 -13.35
C SER A 350 5.59 -22.76 -13.99
N GLY A 351 6.34 -23.71 -13.43
CA GLY A 351 7.66 -24.12 -13.94
C GLY A 351 8.84 -23.36 -13.33
N VAL A 352 10.02 -24.01 -13.31
CA VAL A 352 11.25 -23.46 -12.69
C VAL A 352 11.68 -22.13 -13.30
N LYS A 353 11.55 -21.98 -14.63
CA LYS A 353 11.93 -20.75 -15.34
C LYS A 353 11.12 -19.55 -14.86
N HIS A 354 9.82 -19.73 -14.61
CA HIS A 354 8.95 -18.68 -14.10
C HIS A 354 9.43 -18.19 -12.73
N TRP A 355 9.68 -19.12 -11.81
CA TRP A 355 10.14 -18.82 -10.45
C TRP A 355 11.51 -18.13 -10.41
N LEU A 356 12.45 -18.54 -11.27
CA LEU A 356 13.75 -17.88 -11.37
C LEU A 356 13.63 -16.43 -11.85
N VAL A 357 12.76 -16.17 -12.83
CA VAL A 357 12.49 -14.81 -13.31
C VAL A 357 11.83 -13.96 -12.21
N LEU A 358 10.84 -14.52 -11.51
CA LEU A 358 10.16 -13.84 -10.41
C LEU A 358 11.12 -13.52 -9.25
N LEU A 359 12.02 -14.46 -8.91
CA LEU A 359 13.04 -14.26 -7.88
C LEU A 359 14.02 -13.15 -8.29
N ALA A 360 14.50 -13.17 -9.54
CA ALA A 360 15.37 -12.12 -10.06
C ALA A 360 14.69 -10.75 -9.99
N LEU A 361 13.42 -10.66 -10.39
CA LEU A 361 12.63 -9.42 -10.32
C LEU A 361 12.49 -8.91 -8.88
N VAL A 362 12.19 -9.80 -7.92
CA VAL A 362 12.11 -9.43 -6.51
C VAL A 362 13.46 -8.90 -6.02
N LEU A 363 14.57 -9.56 -6.36
CA LEU A 363 15.90 -9.12 -5.93
C LEU A 363 16.28 -7.76 -6.52
N VAL A 364 15.99 -7.53 -7.81
CA VAL A 364 16.24 -6.24 -8.47
C VAL A 364 15.40 -5.13 -7.86
N HIS A 365 14.10 -5.37 -7.63
CA HIS A 365 13.21 -4.43 -6.96
C HIS A 365 13.70 -4.09 -5.55
N GLN A 366 14.17 -5.07 -4.78
CA GLN A 366 14.69 -4.83 -3.42
C GLN A 366 16.00 -4.04 -3.42
N CYS A 367 16.89 -4.29 -4.40
CA CYS A 367 18.04 -3.41 -4.64
C CYS A 367 17.56 -1.99 -4.91
N LEU A 368 16.59 -1.83 -5.81
CA LEU A 368 16.08 -0.52 -6.21
C LEU A 368 15.50 0.25 -5.02
N VAL A 369 14.68 -0.41 -4.20
CA VAL A 369 14.12 0.16 -2.98
C VAL A 369 15.26 0.63 -2.07
N PHE A 370 16.29 -0.19 -1.84
CA PHE A 370 17.44 0.22 -1.01
C PHE A 370 18.14 1.47 -1.54
N PHE A 371 18.53 1.48 -2.82
CA PHE A 371 19.28 2.58 -3.43
C PHE A 371 18.45 3.86 -3.54
N LEU A 372 17.17 3.75 -3.90
CA LEU A 372 16.26 4.89 -3.97
C LEU A 372 16.08 5.52 -2.59
N MET A 373 15.92 4.71 -1.54
CA MET A 373 15.82 5.20 -0.17
C MET A 373 17.11 5.86 0.30
N ALA A 374 18.27 5.26 0.00
CA ALA A 374 19.58 5.85 0.31
C ALA A 374 19.76 7.21 -0.38
N TRP A 375 19.33 7.33 -1.63
CA TRP A 375 19.39 8.57 -2.40
C TRP A 375 18.48 9.65 -1.82
N ILE A 376 17.23 9.31 -1.46
CA ILE A 376 16.31 10.23 -0.79
C ILE A 376 16.91 10.70 0.54
N TYR A 377 17.62 9.79 1.24
CA TYR A 377 18.28 10.06 2.51
C TYR A 377 19.36 11.11 2.42
N GLN A 378 20.21 10.99 1.41
CA GLN A 378 21.26 11.99 1.12
C GLN A 378 20.70 13.38 0.85
N LYS A 379 19.46 13.49 0.36
CA LYS A 379 18.82 14.77 0.08
C LYS A 379 18.11 15.39 1.29
N GLY A 380 18.33 14.87 2.51
CA GLY A 380 17.86 15.48 3.75
C GLY A 380 16.34 15.45 3.93
N LYS A 381 15.67 14.44 3.37
CA LYS A 381 14.22 14.35 3.35
C LYS A 381 13.68 13.60 4.59
N SER A 382 12.52 14.03 5.10
CA SER A 382 11.82 13.43 6.25
C SER A 382 11.54 11.93 6.07
N ILE A 383 11.61 11.16 7.18
CA ILE A 383 11.24 9.72 7.29
C ILE A 383 9.90 9.40 6.61
N PHE A 384 9.02 10.39 6.58
CA PHE A 384 7.73 10.30 5.96
C PHE A 384 7.77 10.18 4.41
N LYS A 385 8.72 10.83 3.74
CA LYS A 385 8.83 10.77 2.26
C LYS A 385 9.29 9.39 1.77
N TYR A 386 10.06 8.66 2.59
CA TYR A 386 10.51 7.30 2.27
C TYR A 386 9.33 6.35 2.16
N PHE A 387 8.42 6.38 3.14
CA PHE A 387 7.25 5.51 3.17
C PHE A 387 6.43 5.60 1.87
N TRP A 388 6.13 6.81 1.41
CA TRP A 388 5.34 7.00 0.19
C TRP A 388 6.07 6.63 -1.08
N VAL A 389 7.35 6.97 -1.21
CA VAL A 389 8.10 6.60 -2.42
C VAL A 389 8.25 5.07 -2.50
N GLY A 390 8.52 4.40 -1.38
CA GLY A 390 8.56 2.94 -1.33
C GLY A 390 7.21 2.30 -1.66
N LEU A 391 6.12 2.87 -1.15
CA LEU A 391 4.76 2.39 -1.43
C LEU A 391 4.37 2.56 -2.90
N ILE A 392 4.70 3.70 -3.53
CA ILE A 392 4.47 3.94 -4.95
C ILE A 392 5.28 2.98 -5.80
N LEU A 393 6.55 2.78 -5.44
CA LEU A 393 7.43 1.85 -6.15
C LEU A 393 6.91 0.41 -6.05
N ALA A 394 6.48 -0.02 -4.86
CA ALA A 394 5.86 -1.33 -4.65
C ALA A 394 4.60 -1.53 -5.50
N GLN A 395 3.75 -0.51 -5.60
CA GLN A 395 2.54 -0.56 -6.43
C GLN A 395 2.86 -0.59 -7.93
N ALA A 396 3.80 0.23 -8.38
CA ALA A 396 4.23 0.25 -9.77
C ALA A 396 4.83 -1.09 -10.20
N TRP A 397 5.66 -1.67 -9.33
CA TRP A 397 6.23 -3.00 -9.53
C TRP A 397 5.13 -4.08 -9.58
N PHE A 398 4.23 -4.11 -8.59
CA PHE A 398 3.15 -5.09 -8.53
C PHE A 398 2.20 -5.00 -9.72
N ALA A 399 1.86 -3.78 -10.16
CA ALA A 399 1.03 -3.59 -11.34
C ALA A 399 1.75 -3.98 -12.64
N GLY A 400 3.07 -3.80 -12.72
CA GLY A 400 3.88 -4.32 -13.82
C GLY A 400 3.89 -5.86 -13.87
N LEU A 401 3.91 -6.53 -12.70
CA LEU A 401 3.80 -7.99 -12.62
C LEU A 401 2.46 -8.50 -13.14
N TRP A 402 1.39 -7.76 -12.89
CA TRP A 402 0.07 -8.05 -13.45
C TRP A 402 0.03 -7.79 -14.97
N ALA A 403 0.58 -6.66 -15.43
CA ALA A 403 0.59 -6.29 -16.84
C ALA A 403 1.43 -7.21 -17.74
N THR A 404 2.34 -7.99 -17.15
CA THR A 404 3.20 -8.96 -17.86
C THR A 404 2.75 -10.41 -17.68
N GLU A 405 1.60 -10.62 -17.05
CA GLU A 405 1.01 -11.94 -16.79
C GLU A 405 1.90 -12.86 -15.94
N LEU A 406 2.90 -12.30 -15.24
CA LEU A 406 3.80 -13.05 -14.36
C LEU A 406 3.17 -13.44 -13.02
N VAL A 407 2.00 -12.89 -12.67
CA VAL A 407 1.27 -13.26 -11.45
C VAL A 407 -0.11 -13.82 -11.79
N VAL A 408 -0.75 -13.29 -12.82
CA VAL A 408 -2.08 -13.73 -13.29
C VAL A 408 -2.18 -13.47 -14.78
N ASN A 409 -2.73 -14.43 -15.54
CA ASN A 409 -3.20 -14.17 -16.89
C ASN A 409 -4.39 -13.22 -16.81
N LEU A 410 -4.19 -11.96 -17.18
CA LEU A 410 -5.30 -11.01 -17.26
C LEU A 410 -6.26 -11.46 -18.37
N PRO A 411 -7.58 -11.23 -18.22
CA PRO A 411 -8.57 -11.65 -19.22
C PRO A 411 -8.52 -10.84 -20.54
N PHE A 412 -7.39 -10.17 -20.82
CA PHE A 412 -7.21 -9.32 -21.99
C PHE A 412 -5.75 -9.37 -22.45
N ASP A 413 -5.51 -9.70 -23.73
CA ASP A 413 -4.15 -9.77 -24.29
C ASP A 413 -3.49 -8.39 -24.29
N TRP A 414 -2.43 -8.23 -23.50
CA TRP A 414 -1.53 -7.08 -23.58
C TRP A 414 -0.53 -7.33 -24.71
N GLN A 415 -0.93 -7.06 -25.95
CA GLN A 415 0.00 -7.19 -27.08
C GLN A 415 1.17 -6.20 -26.89
N GLY A 416 2.37 -6.73 -26.61
CA GLY A 416 3.64 -5.99 -26.68
C GLY A 416 4.35 -5.66 -25.36
N ILE A 417 3.82 -6.02 -24.19
CA ILE A 417 4.56 -5.83 -22.92
C ILE A 417 5.33 -7.11 -22.57
N SER A 418 6.59 -7.16 -22.98
CA SER A 418 7.49 -8.25 -22.56
C SER A 418 7.89 -8.09 -21.08
N ALA A 419 8.27 -9.20 -20.43
CA ALA A 419 8.83 -9.18 -19.07
C ALA A 419 10.08 -8.28 -18.93
N HIS A 420 10.71 -7.85 -20.04
CA HIS A 420 11.81 -6.90 -20.03
C HIS A 420 11.41 -5.50 -19.55
N TRP A 421 10.15 -5.12 -19.74
CA TRP A 421 9.63 -3.82 -19.29
C TRP A 421 9.56 -3.70 -17.77
N LEU A 422 9.60 -4.81 -17.04
CA LEU A 422 9.62 -4.82 -15.58
C LEU A 422 11.00 -4.53 -15.02
N TRP A 423 12.03 -5.27 -15.46
CA TRP A 423 13.37 -5.14 -14.87
C TRP A 423 14.22 -4.06 -15.50
N MET A 424 14.02 -3.72 -16.78
CA MET A 424 14.88 -2.76 -17.48
C MET A 424 14.82 -1.34 -16.85
N PRO A 425 13.63 -0.77 -16.53
CA PRO A 425 13.56 0.50 -15.83
C PRO A 425 14.23 0.46 -14.45
N GLU A 426 14.09 -0.65 -13.73
CA GLU A 426 14.69 -0.83 -12.41
C GLU A 426 16.21 -0.86 -12.49
N VAL A 427 16.75 -1.62 -13.44
CA VAL A 427 18.21 -1.71 -13.67
C VAL A 427 18.76 -0.36 -14.13
N ILE A 428 18.08 0.35 -15.05
CA ILE A 428 18.50 1.69 -15.47
C ILE A 428 18.51 2.64 -14.28
N LEU A 429 17.44 2.67 -13.47
CA LEU A 429 17.38 3.53 -12.30
C LEU A 429 18.46 3.16 -11.28
N LEU A 430 18.71 1.87 -11.07
CA LEU A 430 19.80 1.38 -10.22
C LEU A 430 21.16 1.89 -10.71
N LEU A 431 21.45 1.80 -12.01
CA LEU A 431 22.70 2.28 -12.59
C LEU A 431 22.87 3.79 -12.40
N LEU A 432 21.80 4.58 -12.61
CA LEU A 432 21.80 6.02 -12.39
C LEU A 432 22.00 6.39 -10.92
N LEU A 433 21.40 5.63 -10.00
CA LEU A 433 21.48 5.88 -8.57
C LEU A 433 22.80 5.39 -7.97
N PHE A 434 23.38 4.30 -8.48
CA PHE A 434 24.51 3.60 -7.84
C PHE A 434 25.69 4.53 -7.56
N LYS A 435 26.16 5.25 -8.58
CA LYS A 435 27.31 6.17 -8.46
C LYS A 435 26.96 7.34 -7.53
N SER A 436 25.78 7.94 -7.71
CA SER A 436 25.32 9.08 -6.91
C SER A 436 25.20 8.72 -5.43
N VAL A 437 24.60 7.56 -5.12
CA VAL A 437 24.41 7.08 -3.75
C VAL A 437 25.75 6.75 -3.11
N ARG A 438 26.61 5.97 -3.77
CA ARG A 438 27.88 5.55 -3.18
C ARG A 438 28.79 6.74 -2.86
N GLN A 439 28.85 7.73 -3.73
CA GLN A 439 29.65 8.95 -3.53
C GLN A 439 28.98 9.92 -2.55
N GLY A 440 27.66 10.04 -2.60
CA GLY A 440 26.89 10.94 -1.74
C GLY A 440 26.87 10.51 -0.28
N PHE A 441 26.89 9.20 0.00
CA PHE A 441 26.77 8.66 1.35
C PHE A 441 27.98 8.99 2.24
N VAL A 442 29.17 9.03 1.64
CA VAL A 442 30.42 9.43 2.33
C VAL A 442 30.41 10.92 2.70
N ARG A 443 29.67 11.74 1.95
CA ARG A 443 29.65 13.21 2.08
C ARG A 443 28.50 13.74 2.91
N ILE A 444 27.58 12.89 3.37
CA ILE A 444 26.51 13.32 4.26
C ILE A 444 27.17 13.94 5.50
N ASN A 445 26.53 14.93 6.13
CA ASN A 445 26.89 15.43 7.46
C ASN A 445 25.65 15.37 8.38
N LEU A 446 25.39 14.24 9.04
CA LEU A 446 24.21 13.99 9.88
C LEU A 446 24.25 14.77 11.19
N GLY A 447 25.36 15.44 11.53
CA GLY A 447 25.40 16.41 12.61
C GLY A 447 24.55 17.67 12.36
N ARG A 448 24.06 17.87 11.13
CA ARG A 448 23.12 18.95 10.75
C ARG A 448 21.71 18.46 10.41
N ALA A 449 21.43 17.17 10.55
CA ALA A 449 20.10 16.64 10.30
C ALA A 449 19.18 16.97 11.49
N PRO A 450 18.05 17.66 11.29
CA PRO A 450 17.14 18.06 12.36
C PRO A 450 16.41 16.88 13.02
#